data_AF-A0AAV9MLQ5-F1
#
_entry.id   AF-A0AAV9MLQ5-F1
#
_cell.length_a   1.000
_cell.length_b   1.000
_cell.length_c   1.000
_cell.angle_alpha   90.00
_cell.angle_beta   90.00
_cell.angle_gamma   90.00
#
_symmetry.space_group_name_H-M   'P 1'
#
loop_
_entity.id
_entity.type
_entity.pdbx_description
1 polymer ?
#
loop_
_entity_poly.entity_id
_entity_poly.type
_entity_poly.pdbx_seq_one_letter_code
_entity_poly.pdbx_strand_id
1 'polypeptide(L)'
;MESHIEWKIDKGEVSFWYDKWCSWGHIYKHMPVDFTPPDINLREVLNRRTWNWDIFTSQPTNEIKDKLYSIGVTLDKNKKDRAIWKLSNSGQFSSASTWDNLRQKKEVNNFYGKLRRKEIPFKMAFLVWRAVNNKLSTDDRVARMGITLEPKCYSCTTSHARIDLEDSIWRHFAGPLGIGINENNLKMILLRWWNYKSINPISDFIVKILPQVICWELGKSRCCNKFEGTSPSRYRTNSNIVNFILQVTQKQFNKINIGGTWRSMCKAIKLNSDGSCSNGQSGGGGIIRDQEGDFIFAYSIPLDNGMSNTAEAKALLYGLQLEWTPPWKISNQVQEIQKMIEDHKFSIVHCFREANKPTDALASLSHRIEEIKVFTLFSNLPSNI
;
A
#
# COMPACT_ATOMS: atom_id res chain seq x y z
N MET A 1 -10.13 -22.03 -27.20
CA MET A 1 -10.82 -20.79 -27.60
C MET A 1 -12.02 -21.12 -28.50
N GLU A 2 -11.81 -21.84 -29.62
CA GLU A 2 -12.89 -22.34 -30.50
C GLU A 2 -13.93 -23.22 -29.80
N SER A 3 -13.54 -23.90 -28.70
CA SER A 3 -14.45 -24.67 -27.86
C SER A 3 -15.67 -23.87 -27.37
N HIS A 4 -15.55 -22.54 -27.27
CA HIS A 4 -16.58 -21.64 -26.77
C HIS A 4 -17.29 -20.81 -27.87
N ILE A 5 -17.04 -21.13 -29.15
CA ILE A 5 -17.74 -20.51 -30.28
C ILE A 5 -18.79 -21.49 -30.78
N GLU A 6 -20.03 -21.02 -30.92
CA GLU A 6 -21.09 -21.72 -31.65
C GLU A 6 -21.65 -20.82 -32.75
N TRP A 7 -22.09 -21.41 -33.84
CA TRP A 7 -22.62 -20.67 -34.96
C TRP A 7 -24.14 -20.72 -34.98
N LYS A 8 -24.77 -19.54 -35.00
CA LYS A 8 -26.16 -19.40 -35.41
C LYS A 8 -26.22 -19.30 -36.92
N ILE A 9 -26.93 -20.25 -37.51
CA ILE A 9 -26.96 -20.47 -38.96
C ILE A 9 -28.09 -19.69 -39.60
N ASP A 10 -27.71 -18.99 -40.66
CA ASP A 10 -28.56 -18.25 -41.55
C ASP A 10 -28.09 -18.55 -43.01
N LYS A 11 -27.01 -17.92 -43.50
CA LYS A 11 -26.55 -18.07 -44.90
C LYS A 11 -25.93 -19.44 -45.22
N GLY A 12 -25.37 -20.12 -44.22
CA GLY A 12 -24.66 -21.40 -44.37
C GLY A 12 -23.25 -21.28 -44.96
N GLU A 13 -22.55 -20.16 -44.75
CA GLU A 13 -21.12 -19.95 -45.07
C GLU A 13 -20.18 -20.46 -43.97
N VAL A 14 -20.69 -21.32 -43.08
CA VAL A 14 -19.89 -22.04 -42.08
C VAL A 14 -19.42 -23.37 -42.64
N SER A 15 -18.28 -23.87 -42.15
CA SER A 15 -17.79 -25.19 -42.49
C SER A 15 -18.76 -26.27 -42.02
N PHE A 16 -19.18 -27.16 -42.93
CA PHE A 16 -20.05 -28.28 -42.59
C PHE A 16 -19.42 -29.18 -41.52
N TRP A 17 -18.10 -29.42 -41.61
CA TRP A 17 -17.40 -30.36 -40.73
C TRP A 17 -16.82 -29.71 -39.48
N TYR A 18 -16.17 -28.55 -39.64
CA TYR A 18 -15.29 -27.98 -38.63
C TYR A 18 -15.98 -26.93 -37.74
N ASP A 19 -17.07 -26.31 -38.17
CA ASP A 19 -17.78 -25.32 -37.35
C ASP A 19 -18.84 -25.96 -36.44
N LYS A 20 -19.00 -25.42 -35.23
CA LYS A 20 -20.04 -25.86 -34.28
C LYS A 20 -21.37 -25.19 -34.59
N TRP A 21 -22.03 -25.66 -35.64
CA TRP A 21 -23.31 -25.11 -36.08
C TRP A 21 -24.53 -25.93 -35.64
N CYS A 22 -24.31 -27.10 -35.05
CA CYS A 22 -25.35 -27.94 -34.48
C CYS A 22 -25.05 -28.32 -33.02
N SER A 23 -26.06 -28.84 -32.33
CA SER A 23 -25.96 -29.31 -30.93
C SER A 23 -24.97 -30.47 -30.75
N TRP A 24 -24.52 -31.09 -31.84
CA TRP A 24 -23.58 -32.22 -31.87
C TRP A 24 -22.11 -31.79 -31.84
N GLY A 25 -21.85 -30.47 -31.84
CA GLY A 25 -20.50 -29.93 -31.93
C GLY A 25 -19.94 -30.03 -33.34
N HIS A 26 -18.69 -30.49 -33.47
CA HIS A 26 -18.04 -30.62 -34.77
C HIS A 26 -18.36 -31.99 -35.38
N ILE A 27 -18.90 -32.02 -36.60
CA ILE A 27 -19.37 -33.26 -37.24
C ILE A 27 -18.21 -34.22 -37.52
N TYR A 28 -17.01 -33.70 -37.86
CA TYR A 28 -15.85 -34.57 -38.14
C TYR A 28 -15.47 -35.48 -36.98
N LYS A 29 -15.78 -35.11 -35.73
CA LYS A 29 -15.49 -35.93 -34.54
C LYS A 29 -16.34 -37.21 -34.45
N HIS A 30 -17.42 -37.28 -35.23
CA HIS A 30 -18.31 -38.44 -35.32
C HIS A 30 -17.99 -39.33 -36.53
N MET A 31 -16.96 -38.98 -37.31
CA MET A 31 -16.50 -39.77 -38.44
C MET A 31 -15.39 -40.75 -38.01
N PRO A 32 -15.13 -41.81 -38.79
CA PRO A 32 -13.99 -42.70 -38.56
C PRO A 32 -12.67 -41.93 -38.48
N VAL A 33 -11.69 -42.46 -37.73
CA VAL A 33 -10.40 -41.78 -37.48
C VAL A 33 -9.64 -41.47 -38.77
N ASP A 34 -9.79 -42.32 -39.78
CA ASP A 34 -9.10 -42.20 -41.08
C ASP A 34 -9.86 -41.31 -42.08
N PHE A 35 -11.03 -40.78 -41.70
CA PHE A 35 -11.81 -39.90 -42.56
C PHE A 35 -11.16 -38.53 -42.63
N THR A 36 -10.86 -38.06 -43.84
CA THR A 36 -10.39 -36.70 -44.10
C THR A 36 -11.55 -35.86 -44.60
N PRO A 37 -12.14 -34.97 -43.76
CA PRO A 37 -13.28 -34.17 -44.16
C PRO A 37 -12.89 -33.14 -45.22
N PRO A 38 -13.62 -33.04 -46.35
CA PRO A 38 -13.38 -32.00 -47.35
C PRO A 38 -13.71 -30.62 -46.77
N ASP A 39 -13.03 -29.58 -47.26
CA ASP A 39 -13.39 -28.20 -46.92
C ASP A 39 -14.62 -27.77 -47.72
N ILE A 40 -15.79 -27.84 -47.09
CA ILE A 40 -17.08 -27.56 -47.72
C ILE A 40 -17.99 -26.77 -46.77
N ASN A 41 -18.72 -25.81 -47.33
CA ASN A 41 -19.68 -25.01 -46.56
C ASN A 41 -21.03 -25.72 -46.43
N LEU A 42 -21.75 -25.46 -45.34
CA LEU A 42 -23.08 -26.02 -45.09
C LEU A 42 -24.08 -25.74 -46.24
N ARG A 43 -24.03 -24.54 -46.84
CA ARG A 43 -24.93 -24.17 -47.95
C ARG A 43 -24.74 -24.99 -49.23
N GLU A 44 -23.59 -25.63 -49.39
CA GLU A 44 -23.29 -26.49 -50.54
C GLU A 44 -23.90 -27.87 -50.34
N VAL A 45 -23.93 -28.33 -49.08
CA VAL A 45 -24.52 -29.62 -48.69
C VAL A 45 -26.04 -29.52 -48.47
N LEU A 46 -26.57 -28.37 -48.07
CA LEU A 46 -27.99 -28.18 -47.74
C LEU A 46 -28.61 -27.05 -48.57
N ASN A 47 -29.64 -27.36 -49.36
CA ASN A 47 -30.38 -26.37 -50.16
C ASN A 47 -31.88 -26.48 -49.92
N ARG A 48 -32.54 -25.40 -49.47
CA ARG A 48 -34.02 -25.33 -49.29
C ARG A 48 -34.64 -26.55 -48.55
N ARG A 49 -33.89 -27.16 -47.61
CA ARG A 49 -34.20 -28.36 -46.80
C ARG A 49 -33.88 -29.72 -47.41
N THR A 50 -33.31 -29.78 -48.62
CA THR A 50 -32.78 -31.02 -49.17
C THR A 50 -31.26 -31.10 -48.97
N TRP A 51 -30.82 -32.19 -48.35
CA TRP A 51 -29.41 -32.51 -48.21
C TRP A 51 -28.90 -33.18 -49.49
N ASN A 52 -27.83 -32.65 -50.07
CA ASN A 52 -27.14 -33.20 -51.22
C ASN A 52 -25.91 -34.00 -50.75
N TRP A 53 -26.13 -35.28 -50.46
CA TRP A 53 -25.07 -36.17 -49.98
C TRP A 53 -24.11 -36.63 -51.07
N ASP A 54 -24.52 -36.54 -52.34
CA ASP A 54 -23.75 -37.03 -53.49
C ASP A 54 -22.48 -36.22 -53.74
N ILE A 55 -22.34 -35.06 -53.07
CA ILE A 55 -21.13 -34.24 -53.08
C ILE A 55 -19.97 -34.95 -52.37
N PHE A 56 -20.25 -35.88 -51.46
CA PHE A 56 -19.22 -36.58 -50.71
C PHE A 56 -18.79 -37.89 -51.39
N THR A 57 -17.51 -37.99 -51.73
CA THR A 57 -16.89 -39.24 -52.20
C THR A 57 -16.98 -40.37 -51.17
N SER A 58 -16.90 -40.02 -49.89
CA SER A 58 -17.08 -40.94 -48.76
C SER A 58 -18.28 -40.48 -47.95
N GLN A 59 -19.38 -41.24 -48.01
CA GLN A 59 -20.66 -40.83 -47.44
C GLN A 59 -20.68 -40.95 -45.91
N PRO A 60 -21.33 -40.00 -45.20
CA PRO A 60 -21.66 -40.18 -43.79
C PRO A 60 -22.56 -41.41 -43.59
N THR A 61 -22.47 -42.05 -42.43
CA THR A 61 -23.35 -43.17 -42.07
C THR A 61 -24.81 -42.73 -42.03
N ASN A 62 -25.74 -43.68 -42.26
CA ASN A 62 -27.18 -43.38 -42.20
C ASN A 62 -27.59 -42.81 -40.84
N GLU A 63 -26.98 -43.28 -39.76
CA GLU A 63 -27.20 -42.72 -38.42
C GLU A 63 -26.89 -41.21 -38.38
N ILE A 64 -25.75 -40.77 -38.90
CA ILE A 64 -25.36 -39.35 -38.93
C ILE A 64 -26.36 -38.57 -39.77
N LYS A 65 -26.77 -39.10 -40.92
CA LYS A 65 -27.76 -38.45 -41.79
C LYS A 65 -29.10 -38.28 -41.06
N ASP A 66 -29.64 -39.32 -40.43
CA ASP A 66 -30.91 -39.28 -39.68
C ASP A 66 -30.87 -38.23 -38.56
N LYS A 67 -29.75 -38.16 -37.85
CA LYS A 67 -29.51 -37.14 -36.82
C LYS A 67 -29.49 -35.73 -37.43
N LEU A 68 -28.84 -35.53 -38.57
CA LEU A 68 -28.81 -34.23 -39.25
C LEU A 68 -30.18 -33.82 -39.80
N TYR A 69 -30.98 -34.77 -40.28
CA TYR A 69 -32.38 -34.52 -40.65
C TYR A 69 -33.20 -34.03 -39.45
N SER A 70 -32.99 -34.60 -38.25
CA SER A 70 -33.73 -34.23 -37.04
C SER A 70 -33.47 -32.80 -36.54
N ILE A 71 -32.34 -32.17 -36.93
CA ILE A 71 -31.99 -30.81 -36.50
C ILE A 71 -32.91 -29.76 -37.15
N GLY A 72 -33.43 -30.02 -38.36
CA GLY A 72 -34.36 -29.11 -39.02
C GLY A 72 -33.76 -27.76 -39.45
N VAL A 73 -32.49 -27.73 -39.87
CA VAL A 73 -31.82 -26.48 -40.30
C VAL A 73 -32.50 -25.88 -41.53
N THR A 74 -32.77 -24.57 -41.47
CA THR A 74 -33.27 -23.78 -42.61
C THR A 74 -32.31 -22.63 -42.88
N LEU A 75 -31.90 -22.46 -44.14
CA LEU A 75 -30.97 -21.40 -44.55
C LEU A 75 -31.72 -20.18 -45.07
N ASP A 76 -31.27 -18.99 -44.67
CA ASP A 76 -31.74 -17.68 -45.14
C ASP A 76 -30.60 -16.97 -45.86
N LYS A 77 -30.68 -16.89 -47.19
CA LYS A 77 -29.62 -16.29 -48.03
C LYS A 77 -29.40 -14.80 -47.75
N ASN A 78 -30.37 -14.13 -47.13
CA ASN A 78 -30.33 -12.68 -46.88
C ASN A 78 -29.73 -12.31 -45.53
N LYS A 79 -29.48 -13.29 -44.64
CA LYS A 79 -28.90 -13.06 -43.31
C LYS A 79 -27.56 -13.77 -43.20
N LYS A 80 -26.56 -13.10 -42.64
CA LYS A 80 -25.24 -13.70 -42.41
C LYS A 80 -25.25 -14.60 -41.18
N ASP A 81 -24.48 -15.68 -41.24
CA ASP A 81 -24.19 -16.52 -40.08
C ASP A 81 -23.51 -15.70 -38.98
N ARG A 82 -23.77 -16.05 -37.72
CA ARG A 82 -23.24 -15.33 -36.56
C ARG A 82 -22.54 -16.27 -35.58
N ALA A 83 -21.29 -15.97 -35.29
CA ALA A 83 -20.56 -16.59 -34.19
C ALA A 83 -21.10 -16.07 -32.85
N ILE A 84 -21.50 -16.99 -31.98
CA ILE A 84 -21.96 -16.77 -30.62
C ILE A 84 -20.85 -17.22 -29.68
N TRP A 85 -20.38 -16.27 -28.88
CA TRP A 85 -19.39 -16.48 -27.84
C TRP A 85 -20.04 -16.91 -26.53
N LYS A 86 -19.86 -18.18 -26.15
CA LYS A 86 -20.52 -18.79 -24.98
C LYS A 86 -20.12 -18.20 -23.62
N LEU A 87 -18.98 -17.53 -23.54
CA LEU A 87 -18.52 -16.93 -22.28
C LEU A 87 -19.11 -15.55 -22.01
N SER A 88 -20.02 -15.08 -22.87
CA SER A 88 -20.72 -13.80 -22.68
C SER A 88 -22.24 -14.00 -22.76
N ASN A 89 -22.97 -13.35 -21.86
CA ASN A 89 -24.45 -13.32 -21.88
C ASN A 89 -24.99 -12.61 -23.13
N SER A 90 -24.21 -11.72 -23.74
CA SER A 90 -24.60 -11.06 -25.01
C SER A 90 -24.28 -11.91 -26.25
N GLY A 91 -23.56 -13.02 -26.10
CA GLY A 91 -23.04 -13.81 -27.20
C GLY A 91 -21.92 -13.12 -28.00
N GLN A 92 -21.50 -11.91 -27.61
CA GLN A 92 -20.41 -11.19 -28.28
C GLN A 92 -19.05 -11.59 -27.73
N PHE A 93 -18.08 -11.74 -28.63
CA PHE A 93 -16.70 -11.98 -28.27
C PHE A 93 -16.10 -10.79 -27.51
N SER A 94 -15.31 -11.07 -26.47
CA SER A 94 -14.48 -10.05 -25.83
C SER A 94 -13.17 -10.65 -25.33
N SER A 95 -12.07 -9.94 -25.56
CA SER A 95 -10.75 -10.35 -25.04
C SER A 95 -10.75 -10.49 -23.51
N ALA A 96 -11.61 -9.74 -22.81
CA ALA A 96 -11.77 -9.81 -21.36
C ALA A 96 -12.32 -11.16 -20.88
N SER A 97 -13.42 -11.65 -21.47
CA SER A 97 -14.01 -12.95 -21.10
C SER A 97 -13.11 -14.12 -21.53
N THR A 98 -12.44 -14.00 -22.67
CA THR A 98 -11.42 -14.95 -23.12
C THR A 98 -10.26 -15.04 -22.13
N TRP A 99 -9.72 -13.90 -21.71
CA TRP A 99 -8.64 -13.86 -20.73
C TRP A 99 -9.08 -14.39 -19.37
N ASP A 100 -10.30 -14.11 -18.93
CA ASP A 100 -10.81 -14.60 -17.66
C ASP A 100 -10.92 -16.13 -17.60
N ASN A 101 -11.25 -16.76 -18.73
CA ASN A 101 -11.33 -18.21 -18.86
C ASN A 101 -9.94 -18.86 -18.99
N LEU A 102 -9.01 -18.24 -19.73
CA LEU A 102 -7.67 -18.80 -19.94
C LEU A 102 -6.75 -18.65 -18.72
N ARG A 103 -6.96 -17.61 -17.89
CA ARG A 103 -6.06 -17.31 -16.78
C ARG A 103 -6.26 -18.27 -15.61
N GLN A 104 -5.16 -18.79 -15.08
CA GLN A 104 -5.16 -19.47 -13.79
C GLN A 104 -5.24 -18.43 -12.66
N LYS A 105 -6.40 -18.34 -12.01
CA LYS A 105 -6.60 -17.42 -10.87
C LYS A 105 -5.88 -18.00 -9.64
N LYS A 106 -4.91 -17.26 -9.10
CA LYS A 106 -4.33 -17.53 -7.77
C LYS A 106 -5.15 -16.83 -6.69
N GLU A 107 -4.98 -17.27 -5.45
CA GLU A 107 -5.57 -16.60 -4.29
C GLU A 107 -5.22 -15.10 -4.24
N VAL A 108 -6.18 -14.31 -3.74
CA VAL A 108 -6.01 -12.87 -3.59
C VAL A 108 -4.96 -12.62 -2.51
N ASN A 109 -3.82 -12.09 -2.92
CA ASN A 109 -2.77 -11.73 -1.98
C ASN A 109 -2.88 -10.25 -1.57
N ASN A 110 -3.32 -10.04 -0.33
CA ASN A 110 -3.52 -8.71 0.27
C ASN A 110 -2.28 -7.81 0.22
N PHE A 111 -1.07 -8.38 0.15
CA PHE A 111 0.16 -7.62 -0.03
C PHE A 111 0.16 -6.84 -1.34
N TYR A 112 -0.21 -7.48 -2.45
CA TYR A 112 -0.18 -6.82 -3.77
C TYR A 112 -1.31 -5.79 -3.94
N GLY A 113 -2.41 -5.94 -3.19
CA GLY A 113 -3.43 -4.91 -3.06
C GLY A 113 -2.84 -3.63 -2.45
N LYS A 114 -2.13 -3.75 -1.33
CA LYS A 114 -1.48 -2.61 -0.64
C LYS A 114 -0.35 -1.96 -1.45
N LEU A 115 0.26 -2.72 -2.36
CA LEU A 115 1.30 -2.24 -3.26
C LEU A 115 0.74 -1.33 -4.37
N ARG A 116 -0.52 -1.53 -4.78
CA ARG A 116 -1.19 -0.69 -5.78
C ARG A 116 -1.97 0.42 -5.08
N ARG A 117 -1.32 1.57 -4.90
CA ARG A 117 -1.93 2.80 -4.37
C ARG A 117 -2.11 3.82 -5.48
N LYS A 118 -3.21 4.57 -5.46
CA LYS A 118 -3.55 5.55 -6.52
C LYS A 118 -2.65 6.78 -6.44
N GLU A 119 -2.15 7.06 -5.25
CA GLU A 119 -1.29 8.19 -4.90
C GLU A 119 0.15 7.99 -5.37
N ILE A 120 0.53 6.74 -5.68
CA ILE A 120 1.86 6.37 -6.15
C ILE A 120 1.82 6.04 -7.64
N PRO A 121 2.64 6.69 -8.49
CA PRO A 121 2.79 6.32 -9.89
C PRO A 121 3.06 4.82 -10.08
N PHE A 122 2.42 4.21 -11.08
CA PHE A 122 2.53 2.77 -11.34
C PHE A 122 3.99 2.29 -11.46
N LYS A 123 4.87 3.07 -12.08
CA LYS A 123 6.30 2.74 -12.21
C LYS A 123 7.01 2.51 -10.87
N MET A 124 6.63 3.26 -9.83
CA MET A 124 7.20 3.14 -8.49
C MET A 124 6.69 1.87 -7.81
N ALA A 125 5.37 1.65 -7.85
CA ALA A 125 4.76 0.43 -7.35
C ALA A 125 5.35 -0.81 -8.04
N PHE A 126 5.50 -0.78 -9.38
CA PHE A 126 6.08 -1.85 -10.16
C PHE A 126 7.54 -2.14 -9.80
N LEU A 127 8.35 -1.09 -9.55
CA LEU A 127 9.71 -1.26 -9.07
C LEU A 127 9.75 -1.96 -7.70
N VAL A 128 8.90 -1.55 -6.76
CA VAL A 128 8.78 -2.22 -5.44
C VAL A 128 8.34 -3.66 -5.59
N TRP A 129 7.39 -3.95 -6.49
CA TRP A 129 6.97 -5.32 -6.79
C TRP A 129 8.14 -6.15 -7.32
N ARG A 130 8.95 -5.60 -8.23
CA ARG A 130 10.15 -6.30 -8.71
C ARG A 130 11.15 -6.52 -7.59
N ALA A 131 11.36 -5.55 -6.70
CA ALA A 131 12.25 -5.68 -5.56
C ALA A 131 11.82 -6.82 -4.62
N VAL A 132 10.55 -6.82 -4.19
CA VAL A 132 9.99 -7.82 -3.27
C VAL A 132 10.02 -9.24 -3.85
N ASN A 133 9.83 -9.38 -5.17
CA ASN A 133 9.86 -10.69 -5.83
C ASN A 133 11.27 -11.10 -6.26
N ASN A 134 12.32 -10.39 -5.84
CA ASN A 134 13.68 -10.59 -6.30
C ASN A 134 13.72 -10.69 -7.83
N LYS A 135 13.23 -9.66 -8.53
CA LYS A 135 13.15 -9.53 -10.01
C LYS A 135 13.84 -8.26 -10.54
N LEU A 136 14.65 -7.60 -9.72
CA LEU A 136 15.54 -6.53 -10.19
C LEU A 136 16.68 -7.14 -11.01
N SER A 137 17.03 -6.47 -12.10
CA SER A 137 18.13 -6.82 -13.00
C SER A 137 19.45 -6.26 -12.42
N THR A 138 19.84 -6.78 -11.26
CA THR A 138 21.15 -6.52 -10.66
C THR A 138 22.23 -7.29 -11.39
N ASP A 139 23.47 -6.82 -11.33
CA ASP A 139 24.62 -7.49 -11.94
C ASP A 139 24.70 -8.96 -11.53
N ASP A 140 24.59 -9.28 -10.25
CA ASP A 140 24.56 -10.67 -9.76
C ASP A 140 23.51 -11.55 -10.45
N ARG A 141 22.38 -10.97 -10.88
CA ARG A 141 21.34 -11.72 -11.60
C ARG A 141 21.68 -11.89 -13.07
N VAL A 142 22.22 -10.85 -13.69
CA VAL A 142 22.63 -10.88 -15.10
C VAL A 142 23.82 -11.84 -15.27
N ALA A 143 24.76 -11.85 -14.32
CA ALA A 143 25.89 -12.79 -14.29
C ALA A 143 25.40 -14.24 -14.19
N ARG A 144 24.41 -14.51 -13.33
CA ARG A 144 23.76 -15.83 -13.22
C ARG A 144 23.00 -16.28 -14.47
N MET A 145 22.74 -15.38 -15.41
CA MET A 145 22.17 -15.74 -16.72
C MET A 145 23.25 -16.09 -17.76
N GLY A 146 24.53 -16.19 -17.36
CA GLY A 146 25.64 -16.57 -18.24
C GLY A 146 26.26 -15.41 -19.01
N ILE A 147 25.93 -14.15 -18.65
CA ILE A 147 26.54 -12.96 -19.24
C ILE A 147 27.79 -12.61 -18.43
N THR A 148 28.96 -12.60 -19.07
CA THR A 148 30.23 -12.27 -18.42
C THR A 148 30.24 -10.79 -18.02
N LEU A 149 30.06 -10.56 -16.72
CA LEU A 149 30.17 -9.25 -16.10
C LEU A 149 30.71 -9.44 -14.68
N GLU A 150 31.58 -8.54 -14.25
CA GLU A 150 32.04 -8.49 -12.86
C GLU A 150 30.96 -7.86 -12.01
N PRO A 151 30.33 -8.58 -11.08
CA PRO A 151 29.26 -7.99 -10.29
C PRO A 151 29.79 -6.89 -9.39
N LYS A 152 29.39 -5.64 -9.66
CA LYS A 152 29.76 -4.48 -8.86
C LYS A 152 28.60 -4.02 -8.00
N CYS A 153 28.88 -3.81 -6.72
CA CYS A 153 27.94 -3.13 -5.84
C CYS A 153 28.02 -1.61 -6.07
N TYR A 154 27.13 -1.06 -6.89
CA TYR A 154 26.95 0.38 -7.13
C TYR A 154 26.36 1.15 -5.93
N SER A 155 26.46 0.58 -4.74
CA SER A 155 26.12 1.20 -3.45
C SER A 155 27.25 1.07 -2.43
N CYS A 156 28.33 0.36 -2.76
CA CYS A 156 29.42 0.05 -1.84
C CYS A 156 30.68 0.78 -2.31
N THR A 157 31.14 1.79 -1.57
CA THR A 157 32.43 2.46 -1.84
C THR A 157 33.62 1.67 -1.25
N THR A 158 33.35 0.78 -0.28
CA THR A 158 34.26 -0.22 0.28
C THR A 158 33.44 -1.44 0.73
N SER A 159 34.09 -2.59 0.94
CA SER A 159 33.51 -3.91 1.21
C SER A 159 32.52 -4.01 2.39
N HIS A 160 32.28 -2.94 3.15
CA HIS A 160 31.32 -2.88 4.27
C HIS A 160 30.18 -1.85 4.10
N ALA A 161 30.16 -1.06 3.02
CA ALA A 161 29.26 0.11 2.89
C ALA A 161 27.83 -0.18 2.36
N ARG A 162 27.41 -1.45 2.28
CA ARG A 162 26.04 -1.84 1.86
C ARG A 162 24.96 -1.36 2.84
N ILE A 163 25.32 -1.19 4.11
CA ILE A 163 24.41 -0.99 5.24
C ILE A 163 24.16 0.49 5.51
N ASP A 164 25.10 1.38 5.17
CA ASP A 164 25.09 2.74 5.72
C ASP A 164 24.12 3.72 5.05
N LEU A 165 23.97 3.70 3.72
CA LEU A 165 23.07 4.63 3.03
C LEU A 165 21.61 4.20 3.17
N GLU A 166 21.29 2.96 2.81
CA GLU A 166 19.92 2.45 2.87
C GLU A 166 19.36 2.49 4.29
N ASP A 167 20.10 1.99 5.28
CA ASP A 167 19.66 2.06 6.68
C ASP A 167 19.55 3.51 7.15
N SER A 168 20.49 4.38 6.77
CA SER A 168 20.42 5.80 7.18
C SER A 168 19.18 6.48 6.63
N ILE A 169 18.79 6.21 5.38
CA ILE A 169 17.56 6.78 4.78
C ILE A 169 16.34 6.23 5.51
N TRP A 170 16.25 4.91 5.68
CA TRP A 170 15.14 4.30 6.41
C TRP A 170 15.02 4.83 7.84
N ARG A 171 16.12 4.90 8.60
CA ARG A 171 16.14 5.44 9.97
C ARG A 171 15.77 6.91 10.04
N HIS A 172 16.20 7.72 9.07
CA HIS A 172 15.85 9.14 9.01
C HIS A 172 14.33 9.37 8.95
N PHE A 173 13.62 8.55 8.15
CA PHE A 173 12.18 8.66 7.99
C PHE A 173 11.40 7.91 9.08
N ALA A 174 11.84 6.72 9.48
CA ALA A 174 11.09 5.92 10.46
C ALA A 174 11.21 6.48 11.89
N GLY A 175 12.36 7.05 12.25
CA GLY A 175 12.66 7.49 13.62
C GLY A 175 11.65 8.48 14.21
N PRO A 176 11.34 9.60 13.53
CA PRO A 176 10.32 10.55 13.99
C PRO A 176 8.91 9.98 14.07
N LEU A 177 8.63 8.91 13.34
CA LEU A 177 7.33 8.22 13.31
C LEU A 177 7.25 7.08 14.35
N GLY A 178 8.33 6.80 15.08
CA GLY A 178 8.36 5.67 16.03
C GLY A 178 8.30 4.29 15.37
N ILE A 179 8.58 4.18 14.07
CA ILE A 179 8.54 2.90 13.34
C ILE A 179 9.91 2.23 13.45
N GLY A 180 9.98 1.08 14.14
CA GLY A 180 11.21 0.29 14.24
C GLY A 180 11.61 -0.36 12.90
N ILE A 181 12.92 -0.47 12.64
CA ILE A 181 13.49 -1.00 11.38
C ILE A 181 14.43 -2.17 11.67
N ASN A 182 13.94 -3.15 12.43
CA ASN A 182 14.73 -4.29 12.87
C ASN A 182 14.69 -5.44 11.85
N GLU A 183 13.96 -5.30 10.74
CA GLU A 183 13.83 -6.36 9.73
C GLU A 183 14.80 -6.18 8.56
N ASN A 184 15.50 -7.25 8.21
CA ASN A 184 16.35 -7.31 7.01
C ASN A 184 15.56 -7.65 5.72
N ASN A 185 14.23 -7.84 5.82
CA ASN A 185 13.39 -8.24 4.71
C ASN A 185 12.49 -7.09 4.27
N LEU A 186 12.68 -6.61 3.03
CA LEU A 186 11.90 -5.51 2.46
C LEU A 186 10.38 -5.76 2.54
N LYS A 187 9.92 -6.99 2.30
CA LYS A 187 8.48 -7.33 2.39
C LYS A 187 7.94 -7.08 3.80
N MET A 188 8.73 -7.40 4.83
CA MET A 188 8.36 -7.18 6.23
C MET A 188 8.37 -5.70 6.59
N ILE A 189 9.40 -4.96 6.15
CA ILE A 189 9.45 -3.50 6.30
C ILE A 189 8.17 -2.89 5.69
N LEU A 190 7.85 -3.20 4.43
CA LEU A 190 6.66 -2.67 3.76
C LEU A 190 5.37 -3.00 4.53
N LEU A 191 5.22 -4.24 5.03
CA LEU A 191 4.06 -4.64 5.81
C LEU A 191 3.96 -3.87 7.13
N ARG A 192 5.07 -3.64 7.83
CA ARG A 192 5.09 -2.85 9.07
C ARG A 192 4.58 -1.43 8.83
N TRP A 193 5.11 -0.74 7.81
CA TRP A 193 4.65 0.59 7.44
C TRP A 193 3.18 0.60 7.01
N TRP A 194 2.77 -0.34 6.16
CA TRP A 194 1.39 -0.41 5.69
C TRP A 194 0.38 -0.83 6.76
N ASN A 195 0.82 -1.46 7.85
CA ASN A 195 -0.02 -1.84 8.99
C ASN A 195 0.09 -0.89 10.18
N TYR A 196 1.00 0.09 10.14
CA TYR A 196 1.12 1.12 11.16
C TYR A 196 -0.22 1.84 11.36
N LYS A 197 -0.69 1.93 12.60
CA LYS A 197 -1.95 2.63 12.91
C LYS A 197 -1.60 4.07 13.25
N SER A 198 -2.20 5.02 12.53
CA SER A 198 -2.09 6.45 12.85
C SER A 198 -3.48 7.04 12.92
N ILE A 199 -3.75 7.82 13.98
CA ILE A 199 -5.02 8.54 14.13
C ILE A 199 -5.05 9.75 13.18
N ASN A 200 -3.91 10.44 13.05
CA ASN A 200 -3.86 11.62 12.20
C ASN A 200 -3.97 11.21 10.71
N PRO A 201 -4.98 11.67 9.96
CA PRO A 201 -5.19 11.24 8.58
C PRO A 201 -4.03 11.56 7.63
N ILE A 202 -3.31 12.67 7.88
CA ILE A 202 -2.12 13.06 7.11
C ILE A 202 -0.96 12.12 7.42
N SER A 203 -0.77 11.80 8.69
CA SER A 203 0.25 10.84 9.12
C SER A 203 -0.03 9.45 8.57
N ASP A 204 -1.27 8.95 8.66
CA ASP A 204 -1.66 7.66 8.07
C ASP A 204 -1.34 7.65 6.57
N PHE A 205 -1.79 8.68 5.86
CA PHE A 205 -1.52 8.85 4.44
C PHE A 205 -0.02 8.80 4.11
N ILE A 206 0.80 9.62 4.77
CA ILE A 206 2.25 9.70 4.56
C ILE A 206 2.89 8.35 4.84
N VAL A 207 2.59 7.72 5.98
CA VAL A 207 3.19 6.43 6.37
C VAL A 207 2.85 5.33 5.36
N LYS A 208 1.68 5.37 4.72
CA LYS A 208 1.30 4.37 3.72
C LYS A 208 2.05 4.51 2.40
N ILE A 209 2.44 5.72 2.01
CA ILE A 209 3.09 6.00 0.72
C ILE A 209 4.62 6.04 0.83
N LEU A 210 5.16 6.55 1.94
CA LEU A 210 6.58 6.78 2.18
C LEU A 210 7.48 5.58 1.88
N PRO A 211 7.17 4.33 2.29
CA PRO A 211 8.07 3.21 2.04
C PRO A 211 8.26 2.92 0.54
N GLN A 212 7.23 3.15 -0.28
CA GLN A 212 7.32 2.94 -1.73
C GLN A 212 8.15 4.04 -2.40
N VAL A 213 8.06 5.27 -1.88
CA VAL A 213 8.87 6.42 -2.33
C VAL A 213 10.34 6.20 -1.96
N ILE A 214 10.64 5.72 -0.75
CA ILE A 214 11.99 5.38 -0.31
C ILE A 214 12.61 4.33 -1.26
N CYS A 215 11.91 3.22 -1.51
CA CYS A 215 12.39 2.19 -2.43
C CYS A 215 12.68 2.73 -3.83
N TRP A 216 11.82 3.61 -4.33
CA TRP A 216 12.00 4.24 -5.63
C TRP A 216 13.24 5.13 -5.68
N GLU A 217 13.42 6.02 -4.70
CA GLU A 217 14.56 6.95 -4.68
C GLU A 217 15.89 6.22 -4.45
N LEU A 218 15.90 5.16 -3.65
CA LEU A 218 17.05 4.27 -3.52
C LEU A 218 17.35 3.53 -4.84
N GLY A 219 16.32 3.00 -5.50
CA GLY A 219 16.44 2.36 -6.82
C GLY A 219 16.99 3.31 -7.87
N LYS A 220 16.48 4.55 -7.91
CA LYS A 220 16.96 5.61 -8.80
C LYS A 220 18.42 5.96 -8.52
N SER A 221 18.78 6.17 -7.25
CA SER A 221 20.16 6.47 -6.86
C SER A 221 21.13 5.36 -7.30
N ARG A 222 20.74 4.09 -7.20
CA ARG A 222 21.52 2.95 -7.68
C ARG A 222 21.69 2.96 -9.20
N CYS A 223 20.62 3.21 -9.93
CA CYS A 223 20.64 3.29 -11.39
C CYS A 223 21.54 4.45 -11.87
N CYS A 224 21.41 5.65 -11.30
CA CYS A 224 22.27 6.78 -11.66
C CYS A 224 23.75 6.49 -11.36
N ASN A 225 24.06 5.79 -10.27
CA ASN A 225 25.45 5.40 -10.00
C ASN A 225 25.98 4.42 -11.05
N LYS A 226 25.17 3.42 -11.43
CA LYS A 226 25.57 2.41 -12.40
C LYS A 226 25.71 2.96 -13.82
N PHE A 227 24.72 3.71 -14.30
CA PHE A 227 24.59 4.06 -15.71
C PHE A 227 25.06 5.47 -16.03
N GLU A 228 25.08 6.36 -15.04
CA GLU A 228 25.43 7.79 -15.22
C GLU A 228 26.67 8.18 -14.40
N GLY A 229 27.32 7.23 -13.72
CA GLY A 229 28.51 7.47 -12.90
C GLY A 229 28.29 8.39 -11.69
N THR A 230 27.04 8.69 -11.36
CA THR A 230 26.73 9.69 -10.33
C THR A 230 26.79 9.07 -8.94
N SER A 231 27.62 9.60 -8.05
CA SER A 231 27.74 9.08 -6.67
C SER A 231 26.41 9.16 -5.89
N PRO A 232 26.08 8.13 -5.08
CA PRO A 232 24.93 8.17 -4.17
C PRO A 232 25.07 9.32 -3.16
N SER A 233 23.97 10.02 -2.86
CA SER A 233 23.98 11.16 -1.94
C SER A 233 22.77 11.10 -1.00
N ARG A 234 23.04 10.98 0.32
CA ARG A 234 22.02 10.99 1.38
C ARG A 234 21.13 12.22 1.30
N TYR A 235 21.76 13.39 1.16
CA TYR A 235 21.06 14.66 1.08
C TYR A 235 20.10 14.70 -0.11
N ARG A 236 20.58 14.37 -1.31
CA ARG A 236 19.74 14.38 -2.52
C ARG A 236 18.59 13.39 -2.43
N THR A 237 18.85 12.17 -1.94
CA THR A 237 17.82 11.15 -1.76
C THR A 237 16.77 11.62 -0.75
N ASN A 238 17.17 12.16 0.41
CA ASN A 238 16.24 12.72 1.39
C ASN A 238 15.39 13.85 0.81
N SER A 239 16.01 14.82 0.14
CA SER A 239 15.31 15.95 -0.45
C SER A 239 14.29 15.51 -1.51
N ASN A 240 14.63 14.54 -2.36
CA ASN A 240 13.69 14.01 -3.34
C ASN A 240 12.49 13.30 -2.69
N ILE A 241 12.74 12.50 -1.65
CA ILE A 241 11.67 11.82 -0.90
C ILE A 241 10.75 12.87 -0.27
N VAL A 242 11.31 13.85 0.44
CA VAL A 242 10.56 14.94 1.10
C VAL A 242 9.72 15.72 0.08
N ASN A 243 10.31 16.12 -1.04
CA ASN A 243 9.61 16.87 -2.08
C ASN A 243 8.44 16.07 -2.68
N PHE A 244 8.65 14.78 -2.97
CA PHE A 244 7.58 13.92 -3.48
C PHE A 244 6.42 13.82 -2.48
N ILE A 245 6.74 13.58 -1.21
CA ILE A 245 5.74 13.44 -0.15
C ILE A 245 4.98 14.75 0.07
N LEU A 246 5.68 15.89 0.10
CA LEU A 246 5.04 17.20 0.21
C LEU A 246 4.07 17.44 -0.94
N GLN A 247 4.48 17.21 -2.19
CA GLN A 247 3.62 17.43 -3.35
C GLN A 247 2.36 16.55 -3.31
N VAL A 248 2.51 15.26 -3.02
CA VAL A 248 1.38 14.32 -2.98
C VAL A 248 0.47 14.62 -1.78
N THR A 249 1.04 14.97 -0.63
CA THR A 249 0.27 15.31 0.57
C THR A 249 -0.45 16.64 0.42
N GLN A 250 0.19 17.68 -0.10
CA GLN A 250 -0.44 18.97 -0.37
C GLN A 250 -1.59 18.84 -1.39
N LYS A 251 -1.41 17.99 -2.40
CA LYS A 251 -2.47 17.70 -3.37
C LYS A 251 -3.68 17.02 -2.72
N GLN A 252 -3.45 16.11 -1.78
CA GLN A 252 -4.51 15.40 -1.06
C GLN A 252 -5.19 16.28 0.01
N PHE A 253 -4.41 17.12 0.70
CA PHE A 253 -4.84 17.95 1.82
C PHE A 253 -4.62 19.43 1.49
N ASN A 254 -5.31 19.91 0.46
CA ASN A 254 -5.10 21.23 -0.14
C ASN A 254 -5.34 22.44 0.79
N LYS A 255 -5.98 22.24 1.95
CA LYS A 255 -6.26 23.29 2.94
C LYS A 255 -5.19 23.44 4.02
N ILE A 256 -4.19 22.57 4.06
CA ILE A 256 -3.19 22.53 5.14
C ILE A 256 -1.84 22.96 4.58
N ASN A 257 -1.17 23.92 5.23
CA ASN A 257 0.15 24.37 4.79
C ASN A 257 1.26 23.52 5.42
N ILE A 258 1.55 22.36 4.84
CA ILE A 258 2.55 21.46 5.39
C ILE A 258 3.95 22.03 5.10
N GLY A 259 4.63 22.54 6.13
CA GLY A 259 5.94 23.19 5.97
C GLY A 259 6.97 22.33 5.22
N GLY A 260 7.89 22.98 4.49
CA GLY A 260 8.73 22.37 3.45
C GLY A 260 9.84 21.39 3.87
N THR A 261 9.83 20.86 5.10
CA THR A 261 10.88 19.91 5.57
C THR A 261 10.27 18.67 6.22
N TRP A 262 11.00 17.56 6.22
CA TRP A 262 10.59 16.34 6.94
C TRP A 262 10.27 16.59 8.41
N ARG A 263 11.07 17.43 9.07
CA ARG A 263 10.87 17.82 10.47
C ARG A 263 9.60 18.65 10.64
N SER A 264 9.28 19.53 9.70
CA SER A 264 8.04 20.31 9.71
C SER A 264 6.81 19.43 9.52
N MET A 265 6.87 18.47 8.59
CA MET A 265 5.80 17.47 8.39
C MET A 265 5.51 16.67 9.66
N CYS A 266 6.55 16.32 10.43
CA CYS A 266 6.41 15.59 11.69
C CYS A 266 5.89 16.46 12.87
N LYS A 267 5.85 17.80 12.73
CA LYS A 267 5.52 18.75 13.81
C LYS A 267 4.10 19.32 13.73
N ALA A 268 3.26 18.80 12.85
CA ALA A 268 2.06 19.49 12.35
C ALA A 268 0.86 19.63 13.33
N ILE A 269 1.05 19.54 14.65
CA ILE A 269 -0.04 19.63 15.63
C ILE A 269 0.44 20.35 16.90
N LYS A 270 -0.22 21.46 17.25
CA LYS A 270 -0.09 22.18 18.52
C LYS A 270 -1.33 21.91 19.38
N LEU A 271 -1.14 21.40 20.60
CA LEU A 271 -2.21 21.26 21.59
C LEU A 271 -2.09 22.38 22.62
N ASN A 272 -3.15 23.15 22.80
CA ASN A 272 -3.33 24.03 23.95
C ASN A 272 -4.52 23.50 24.76
N SER A 273 -4.36 23.37 26.08
CA SER A 273 -5.41 22.91 26.98
C SER A 273 -5.53 23.87 28.17
N ASP A 274 -6.72 23.94 28.73
CA ASP A 274 -7.03 24.77 29.90
C ASP A 274 -8.15 24.13 30.73
N GLY A 275 -8.22 24.50 32.01
CA GLY A 275 -9.20 24.01 32.95
C GLY A 275 -9.85 25.15 33.72
N SER A 276 -11.13 24.98 34.04
CA SER A 276 -11.90 25.96 34.79
C SER A 276 -12.60 25.29 35.97
N CYS A 277 -12.68 26.00 37.09
CA CYS A 277 -13.45 25.59 38.25
C CYS A 277 -14.16 26.79 38.88
N SER A 278 -15.47 26.68 39.07
CA SER A 278 -16.34 27.71 39.66
C SER A 278 -17.44 27.06 40.48
N ASN A 279 -17.66 27.54 41.72
CA ASN A 279 -18.72 27.07 42.63
C ASN A 279 -18.79 25.52 42.77
N GLY A 280 -17.62 24.86 42.80
CA GLY A 280 -17.50 23.41 42.91
C GLY A 280 -17.69 22.63 41.61
N GLN A 281 -18.15 23.25 40.53
CA GLN A 281 -18.21 22.64 39.19
C GLN A 281 -16.91 22.85 38.44
N SER A 282 -16.42 21.82 37.74
CA SER A 282 -15.17 21.85 36.98
C SER A 282 -15.41 21.50 35.52
N GLY A 283 -14.61 22.07 34.63
CA GLY A 283 -14.64 21.80 33.20
C GLY A 283 -13.25 21.90 32.60
N GLY A 284 -12.95 21.04 31.63
CA GLY A 284 -11.69 21.06 30.90
C GLY A 284 -11.94 21.43 29.44
N GLY A 285 -11.01 22.11 28.80
CA GLY A 285 -11.09 22.42 27.39
C GLY A 285 -9.73 22.41 26.72
N GLY A 286 -9.73 22.28 25.41
CA GLY A 286 -8.50 22.43 24.66
C GLY A 286 -8.75 22.59 23.19
N ILE A 287 -7.79 23.21 22.53
CA ILE A 287 -7.81 23.52 21.11
C ILE A 287 -6.56 22.94 20.48
N ILE A 288 -6.77 22.19 19.41
CA ILE A 288 -5.71 21.67 18.57
C ILE A 288 -5.63 22.53 17.32
N ARG A 289 -4.42 22.98 17.02
CA ARG A 289 -4.09 23.85 15.90
C ARG A 289 -2.98 23.24 15.05
N ASP A 290 -2.90 23.65 13.79
CA ASP A 290 -1.79 23.26 12.94
C ASP A 290 -0.53 24.13 13.19
N GLN A 291 0.50 23.94 12.36
CA GLN A 291 1.74 24.71 12.42
C GLN A 291 1.56 26.22 12.18
N GLU A 292 0.57 26.65 11.38
CA GLU A 292 0.26 28.06 11.10
C GLU A 292 -0.59 28.69 12.21
N GLY A 293 -1.15 27.88 13.10
CA GLY A 293 -2.05 28.33 14.17
C GLY A 293 -3.52 28.24 13.77
N ASP A 294 -3.83 27.65 12.61
CA ASP A 294 -5.19 27.43 12.15
C ASP A 294 -5.88 26.34 12.98
N PHE A 295 -7.16 26.55 13.24
CA PHE A 295 -7.99 25.67 14.04
C PHE A 295 -8.19 24.30 13.37
N ILE A 296 -7.90 23.20 14.09
CA ILE A 296 -8.18 21.83 13.65
C ILE A 296 -9.43 21.29 14.36
N PHE A 297 -9.43 21.26 15.70
CA PHE A 297 -10.60 20.94 16.51
C PHE A 297 -10.45 21.46 17.94
N ALA A 298 -11.54 21.54 18.68
CA ALA A 298 -11.54 21.82 20.11
C ALA A 298 -12.42 20.83 20.86
N TYR A 299 -12.12 20.63 22.13
CA TYR A 299 -12.91 19.84 23.05
C TYR A 299 -13.25 20.67 24.28
N SER A 300 -14.41 20.38 24.85
CA SER A 300 -14.83 20.83 26.16
C SER A 300 -15.45 19.63 26.86
N ILE A 301 -14.97 19.35 28.06
CA ILE A 301 -15.37 18.18 28.85
C ILE A 301 -15.90 18.64 30.20
N PRO A 302 -17.09 18.19 30.61
CA PRO A 302 -17.51 18.34 31.99
C PRO A 302 -16.63 17.45 32.86
N LEU A 303 -16.16 17.99 33.98
CA LEU A 303 -15.36 17.26 34.95
C LEU A 303 -16.08 17.25 36.30
N ASP A 304 -15.96 16.15 37.03
CA ASP A 304 -16.51 16.04 38.39
C ASP A 304 -15.92 17.11 39.32
N ASN A 305 -16.58 17.37 40.45
CA ASN A 305 -16.16 18.34 41.46
C ASN A 305 -14.66 18.20 41.77
N GLY A 306 -13.92 19.28 41.55
CA GLY A 306 -12.46 19.32 41.66
C GLY A 306 -11.93 20.74 41.85
N MET A 307 -10.61 20.88 41.93
CA MET A 307 -9.92 22.18 41.98
C MET A 307 -9.50 22.61 40.57
N SER A 308 -9.30 23.91 40.32
CA SER A 308 -8.87 24.45 39.01
C SER A 308 -7.71 23.66 38.40
N ASN A 309 -6.69 23.37 39.21
CA ASN A 309 -5.50 22.62 38.78
C ASN A 309 -5.82 21.19 38.31
N THR A 310 -6.81 20.54 38.93
CA THR A 310 -7.25 19.20 38.51
C THR A 310 -8.05 19.25 37.21
N ALA A 311 -8.75 20.37 36.95
CA ALA A 311 -9.45 20.59 35.70
C ALA A 311 -8.44 20.80 34.55
N GLU A 312 -7.37 21.57 34.77
CA GLU A 312 -6.30 21.82 33.78
C GLU A 312 -5.56 20.53 33.42
N ALA A 313 -5.19 19.73 34.42
CA ALA A 313 -4.48 18.47 34.20
C ALA A 313 -5.35 17.43 33.48
N LYS A 314 -6.63 17.31 33.86
CA LYS A 314 -7.58 16.41 33.18
C LYS A 314 -7.90 16.88 31.76
N ALA A 315 -7.95 18.19 31.51
CA ALA A 315 -8.11 18.74 30.17
C ALA A 315 -6.92 18.37 29.27
N LEU A 316 -5.68 18.59 29.75
CA LEU A 316 -4.47 18.20 29.01
C LEU A 316 -4.42 16.69 28.79
N LEU A 317 -4.67 15.90 29.83
CA LEU A 317 -4.68 14.44 29.75
C LEU A 317 -5.71 13.95 28.73
N TYR A 318 -6.92 14.51 28.71
CA TYR A 318 -7.92 14.19 27.70
C TYR A 318 -7.45 14.55 26.29
N GLY A 319 -6.82 15.71 26.12
CA GLY A 319 -6.19 16.12 24.85
C GLY A 319 -5.04 15.22 24.38
N LEU A 320 -4.34 14.55 25.30
CA LEU A 320 -3.24 13.62 25.03
C LEU A 320 -3.68 12.15 24.90
N GLN A 321 -4.75 11.76 25.62
CA GLN A 321 -5.36 10.42 25.58
C GLN A 321 -6.19 10.19 24.31
N LEU A 322 -6.49 11.25 23.57
CA LEU A 322 -6.72 11.16 22.14
C LEU A 322 -5.38 10.72 21.49
N GLU A 323 -5.18 9.39 21.44
CA GLU A 323 -3.89 8.66 21.47
C GLU A 323 -2.64 9.41 20.94
N TRP A 324 -1.93 10.12 21.82
CA TRP A 324 -0.59 10.64 21.53
C TRP A 324 0.50 9.65 22.00
N THR A 325 1.41 9.26 21.10
CA THR A 325 2.59 8.45 21.44
C THR A 325 3.80 9.34 21.73
N PRO A 326 4.45 9.22 22.91
CA PRO A 326 5.61 10.05 23.25
C PRO A 326 6.83 9.70 22.38
N PRO A 327 7.67 10.69 22.01
CA PRO A 327 8.90 10.44 21.26
C PRO A 327 9.82 9.42 21.97
N TRP A 328 10.46 8.52 21.20
CA TRP A 328 11.28 7.42 21.71
C TRP A 328 12.39 7.84 22.70
N LYS A 329 12.89 9.07 22.59
CA LYS A 329 13.95 9.59 23.46
C LYS A 329 13.49 9.72 24.92
N ILE A 330 12.19 9.83 25.15
CA ILE A 330 11.57 9.95 26.48
C ILE A 330 10.56 8.83 26.77
N SER A 331 10.34 7.89 25.84
CA SER A 331 9.27 6.90 25.96
C SER A 331 9.47 5.97 27.15
N ASN A 332 10.71 5.57 27.42
CA ASN A 332 11.02 4.68 28.55
C ASN A 332 10.79 5.40 29.88
N GLN A 333 11.24 6.66 29.98
CA GLN A 333 11.05 7.48 31.18
C GLN A 333 9.56 7.77 31.42
N VAL A 334 8.80 8.09 30.37
CA VAL A 334 7.36 8.33 30.48
C VAL A 334 6.62 7.05 30.90
N GLN A 335 6.98 5.89 30.36
CA GLN A 335 6.39 4.60 30.75
C GLN A 335 6.74 4.21 32.20
N GLU A 336 7.98 4.45 32.64
CA GLU A 336 8.38 4.22 34.03
C GLU A 336 7.62 5.14 34.99
N ILE A 337 7.46 6.42 34.66
CA ILE A 337 6.68 7.37 35.46
C ILE A 337 5.21 6.95 35.54
N GLN A 338 4.61 6.57 34.41
CA GLN A 338 3.23 6.08 34.38
C GLN A 338 3.05 4.84 35.27
N LYS A 339 3.98 3.89 35.18
CA LYS A 339 3.98 2.70 36.03
C LYS A 339 4.14 3.04 37.50
N MET A 340 5.05 3.95 37.87
CA MET A 340 5.24 4.38 39.26
C MET A 340 4.00 5.08 39.84
N ILE A 341 3.28 5.88 39.03
CA ILE A 341 2.02 6.50 39.43
C ILE A 341 0.95 5.43 39.73
N GLU A 342 0.86 4.40 38.89
CA GLU A 342 -0.08 3.30 39.06
C GLU A 342 0.27 2.42 40.28
N ASP A 343 1.54 2.03 40.41
CA ASP A 343 2.03 1.11 41.45
C ASP A 343 2.05 1.77 42.85
N HIS A 344 2.30 3.08 42.92
CA HIS A 344 2.51 3.79 44.20
C HIS A 344 1.51 4.90 44.47
N LYS A 345 0.51 5.09 43.59
CA LYS A 345 -0.56 6.08 43.72
C LYS A 345 -0.05 7.52 43.93
N PHE A 346 1.10 7.85 43.32
CA PHE A 346 1.64 9.20 43.38
C PHE A 346 0.72 10.20 42.68
N SER A 347 0.55 11.38 43.28
CA SER A 347 -0.11 12.51 42.65
C SER A 347 0.93 13.49 42.11
N ILE A 348 0.94 13.70 40.80
CA ILE A 348 1.74 14.78 40.20
C ILE A 348 0.93 16.06 40.27
N VAL A 349 1.50 17.08 40.91
CA VAL A 349 0.88 18.40 41.07
C VAL A 349 1.81 19.43 40.44
N HIS A 350 1.26 20.29 39.60
CA HIS A 350 1.99 21.42 39.05
C HIS A 350 2.25 22.47 40.14
N CYS A 351 3.48 23.00 40.20
CA CYS A 351 3.82 24.14 41.06
C CYS A 351 4.21 25.34 40.18
N PHE A 352 3.87 26.56 40.63
CA PHE A 352 4.29 27.78 39.96
C PHE A 352 5.82 27.84 39.85
N ARG A 353 6.33 28.46 38.80
CA ARG A 353 7.78 28.62 38.59
C ARG A 353 8.44 29.31 39.79
N GLU A 354 7.74 30.24 40.41
CA GLU A 354 8.16 30.95 41.61
C GLU A 354 8.29 30.03 42.83
N ALA A 355 7.44 29.02 42.95
CA ALA A 355 7.47 28.02 44.00
C ALA A 355 8.50 26.90 43.74
N ASN A 356 8.93 26.72 42.49
CA ASN A 356 9.95 25.73 42.09
C ASN A 356 11.40 26.27 42.12
N LYS A 357 11.61 27.54 42.52
CA LYS A 357 12.93 28.18 42.55
C LYS A 357 14.00 27.38 43.31
N PRO A 358 13.73 26.79 44.50
CA PRO A 358 14.72 25.99 45.20
C PRO A 358 15.15 24.75 44.40
N THR A 359 14.20 24.09 43.72
CA THR A 359 14.48 22.94 42.84
C THR A 359 15.31 23.35 41.63
N ASP A 360 15.01 24.50 41.02
CA ASP A 360 15.78 25.05 39.89
C ASP A 360 17.22 25.41 40.31
N ALA A 361 17.40 25.96 41.52
CA ALA A 361 18.71 26.28 42.09
C ALA A 361 19.50 25.02 42.47
N LEU A 362 18.84 23.98 43.00
CA LEU A 362 19.42 22.66 43.26
C LEU A 362 19.82 21.94 41.97
N ALA A 363 19.00 21.99 40.93
CA ALA A 363 19.33 21.46 39.61
C ALA A 363 20.54 22.20 39.02
N SER A 364 20.62 23.52 39.22
CA SER A 364 21.78 24.32 38.79
C SER A 364 23.05 24.02 39.60
N LEU A 365 22.92 23.63 40.87
CA LEU A 365 24.03 23.18 41.71
C LEU A 365 24.64 21.87 41.19
N SER A 366 23.86 21.02 40.53
CA SER A 366 24.32 19.71 40.04
C SER A 366 25.45 19.83 39.00
N HIS A 367 25.62 21.00 38.38
CA HIS A 367 26.72 21.28 37.45
C HIS A 367 28.09 21.45 38.14
N ARG A 368 28.12 21.60 39.47
CA ARG A 368 29.32 21.93 40.27
C ARG A 368 29.70 20.85 41.28
N ILE A 369 29.07 19.68 41.21
CA ILE A 369 29.33 18.55 42.10
C ILE A 369 29.60 17.29 41.28
N GLU A 370 30.54 16.46 41.72
CA GLU A 370 30.98 15.26 40.99
C GLU A 370 30.21 13.99 41.40
N GLU A 371 29.46 14.04 42.51
CA GLU A 371 28.71 12.92 43.07
C GLU A 371 27.29 13.34 43.47
N ILE A 372 26.39 12.36 43.57
CA ILE A 372 25.00 12.57 44.00
C ILE A 372 24.99 13.04 45.46
N LYS A 373 24.45 14.23 45.70
CA LYS A 373 24.25 14.77 47.05
C LYS A 373 22.78 14.72 47.44
N VAL A 374 22.51 14.11 48.59
CA VAL A 374 21.18 14.07 49.21
C VAL A 374 21.22 14.93 50.47
N PHE A 375 20.34 15.93 50.54
CA PHE A 375 20.20 16.80 51.71
C PHE A 375 19.02 16.33 52.54
N THR A 376 19.28 15.84 53.75
CA THR A 376 18.24 15.36 54.67
C THR A 376 17.82 16.40 55.72
N LEU A 377 18.53 17.52 55.82
CA LEU A 377 18.27 18.63 56.74
C LEU A 377 18.34 19.97 56.02
N PHE A 378 17.43 20.89 56.36
CA PHE A 378 17.35 22.23 55.76
C PHE A 378 18.62 23.05 55.99
N SER A 379 19.24 22.95 57.16
CA SER A 379 20.50 23.63 57.51
C SER A 379 21.68 23.28 56.61
N ASN A 380 21.58 22.17 55.87
CA ASN A 380 22.65 21.67 55.02
C ASN A 380 22.50 22.15 53.56
N LEU A 381 21.42 22.87 53.24
CA LEU A 381 21.25 23.48 51.92
C LEU A 381 22.23 24.64 51.74
N PRO A 382 22.84 24.79 50.55
CA PRO A 382 23.66 25.96 50.24
C PRO A 382 22.88 27.26 50.43
N SER A 383 23.54 28.27 50.98
CA SER A 383 22.94 29.57 51.34
C SER A 383 22.45 30.40 50.14
N ASN A 384 22.67 29.95 48.92
CA ASN A 384 22.31 30.61 47.66
C ASN A 384 21.15 29.92 46.91
N ILE A 385 20.38 29.06 47.59
CA ILE A 385 19.21 28.32 47.07
C ILE A 385 17.90 28.92 47.56
#